data_AF-A0A8R7U0L5-F1
#
_entry.id   AF-A0A8R7U0L5-F1
#
_cell.length_a   1.000
_cell.length_b   1.000
_cell.length_c   1.000
_cell.angle_alpha   90.00
_cell.angle_beta   90.00
_cell.angle_gamma   90.00
#
_symmetry.space_group_name_H-M   'P 1'
#
loop_
_entity.id
_entity.type
_entity.pdbx_description
1 polymer ?
#
loop_
_entity_poly.entity_id
_entity_poly.type
_entity_poly.pdbx_seq_one_letter_code
_entity_poly.pdbx_strand_id
1 'polypeptide(L)'
;MFHGLLMLIPDGLYMLEIDRLLRPSGYWVMSRPPISWKSPYKGPNKTIENLDGQQLAMEDTANKLCWEKVSDKGTVSVWRKPINHLHCAQEAEFLRSPPLCTEDDPDSAWYVNISMCRTRLPRVELVGDIAGGPVEKWPQRLAAVPPRIANREIKGMSIQAYKHDFSIWKRRVELYGTYLKDLSHRSYRNVMDMNAGFGSFAAAMLKYPVWVMNVVPANITDNTLGIIYERGLIGTYMDWCEAFSTYPRTYDLIHANGVFSLYIDK
;
A
#
# COMPACT_ATOMS: atom_id res chain seq x y z
N MET A 1 -8.02 0.71 -10.85
CA MET A 1 -7.12 1.39 -11.80
C MET A 1 -5.74 1.34 -11.15
N PHE A 2 -4.88 0.39 -11.54
CA PHE A 2 -3.52 0.28 -10.99
C PHE A 2 -2.64 1.29 -11.73
N HIS A 3 -2.19 2.35 -11.05
CA HIS A 3 -1.10 3.18 -11.57
C HIS A 3 0.21 2.46 -11.25
N GLY A 4 0.79 1.80 -12.26
CA GLY A 4 2.11 1.22 -12.17
C GLY A 4 3.15 2.33 -12.17
N LEU A 5 3.93 2.43 -11.10
CA LEU A 5 5.13 3.26 -11.07
C LEU A 5 6.18 2.59 -11.97
N LEU A 6 6.65 3.28 -13.00
CA LEU A 6 7.78 2.84 -13.81
C LEU A 6 9.06 3.12 -13.02
N MET A 7 9.45 2.20 -12.14
CA MET A 7 10.64 2.35 -11.32
C MET A 7 11.84 1.76 -12.08
N LEU A 8 12.84 2.58 -12.39
CA LEU A 8 14.17 2.07 -12.75
C LEU A 8 14.75 1.45 -11.48
N ILE A 9 15.26 0.23 -11.56
CA ILE A 9 15.74 -0.52 -10.39
C ILE A 9 17.27 -0.62 -10.46
N PRO A 10 18.01 0.30 -9.82
CA PRO A 10 19.38 0.02 -9.43
C PRO A 10 19.35 -1.07 -8.34
N ASP A 11 20.04 -2.17 -8.61
CA ASP A 11 20.50 -3.14 -7.60
C ASP A 11 19.44 -3.80 -6.71
N GLY A 12 18.19 -3.89 -7.17
CA GLY A 12 17.10 -4.57 -6.45
C GLY A 12 16.57 -3.85 -5.21
N LEU A 13 17.18 -2.71 -4.81
CA LEU A 13 16.82 -1.96 -3.60
C LEU A 13 15.33 -1.59 -3.55
N TYR A 14 14.80 -1.10 -4.66
CA TYR A 14 13.39 -0.76 -4.76
C TYR A 14 12.46 -1.98 -4.74
N MET A 15 12.91 -3.13 -5.23
CA MET A 15 12.11 -4.36 -5.13
C MET A 15 12.02 -4.85 -3.68
N LEU A 16 13.06 -4.64 -2.88
CA LEU A 16 13.02 -4.91 -1.44
C LEU A 16 12.05 -3.97 -0.72
N GLU A 17 12.00 -2.70 -1.11
CA GLU A 17 11.02 -1.76 -0.57
C GLU A 17 9.58 -2.14 -0.98
N ILE A 18 9.38 -2.56 -2.24
CA ILE A 18 8.09 -3.10 -2.67
C ILE A 18 7.75 -4.37 -1.88
N ASP A 19 8.71 -5.27 -1.62
CA ASP A 19 8.50 -6.44 -0.77
C ASP A 19 8.09 -6.05 0.64
N ARG A 20 8.74 -5.07 1.27
CA ARG A 20 8.36 -4.55 2.58
C ARG A 20 6.90 -4.08 2.61
N LEU A 21 6.48 -3.30 1.60
CA LEU A 21 5.15 -2.70 1.51
C LEU A 21 4.05 -3.69 1.14
N LEU A 22 4.35 -4.72 0.35
CA LEU A 22 3.37 -5.71 -0.06
C LEU A 22 3.00 -6.65 1.10
N ARG A 23 1.69 -6.76 1.37
CA ARG A 23 1.18 -7.81 2.26
C ARG A 23 1.48 -9.21 1.68
N PRO A 24 1.59 -10.23 2.53
CA PRO A 24 1.66 -11.61 2.07
C PRO A 24 0.50 -11.96 1.13
N SER A 25 0.78 -12.75 0.08
CA SER A 25 -0.12 -12.99 -1.07
C SER A 25 -0.42 -11.77 -1.95
N GLY A 26 0.18 -10.61 -1.68
CA GLY A 26 0.01 -9.40 -2.48
C GLY A 26 0.56 -9.56 -3.89
N TYR A 27 0.00 -8.80 -4.83
CA TYR A 27 0.42 -8.83 -6.23
C TYR A 27 1.20 -7.57 -6.57
N TRP A 28 2.30 -7.75 -7.27
CA TRP A 28 3.01 -6.68 -7.95
C TRP A 28 2.78 -6.80 -9.46
N VAL A 29 2.38 -5.69 -10.08
CA VAL A 29 2.11 -5.63 -11.52
C VAL A 29 3.10 -4.67 -12.14
N MET A 30 3.94 -5.18 -13.03
CA MET A 30 4.83 -4.36 -13.85
C MET A 30 4.27 -4.26 -15.26
N SER A 31 4.20 -3.03 -15.77
CA SER A 31 3.95 -2.78 -17.19
C SER A 31 5.23 -2.31 -17.85
N ARG A 32 5.70 -3.09 -18.82
CA ARG A 32 6.80 -2.74 -19.72
C ARG A 32 6.29 -1.78 -20.81
N PRO A 33 7.14 -0.87 -21.32
CA PRO A 33 6.80 -0.14 -22.52
C PRO A 33 6.60 -1.13 -23.69
N PRO A 34 5.59 -0.93 -24.54
CA PRO A 34 5.38 -1.79 -25.70
C PRO A 34 6.57 -1.72 -26.64
N ILE A 35 7.07 -2.89 -27.05
CA ILE A 35 8.21 -3.05 -27.96
C ILE A 35 7.85 -2.58 -29.39
N SER A 36 6.64 -2.06 -29.62
CA SER A 36 6.19 -1.59 -30.94
C SER A 36 6.78 -0.23 -31.34
N TRP A 37 7.83 -0.33 -32.14
CA TRP A 37 8.56 0.59 -33.04
C TRP A 37 7.90 1.86 -33.64
N LYS A 38 6.70 2.33 -33.28
CA LYS A 38 6.04 3.45 -34.01
C LYS A 38 6.20 4.86 -33.44
N SER A 39 7.08 5.10 -32.47
CA SER A 39 7.62 6.45 -32.24
C SER A 39 8.95 6.36 -31.49
N PRO A 40 10.07 6.82 -32.07
CA PRO A 40 11.37 6.77 -31.41
C PRO A 40 11.47 7.94 -30.43
N TYR A 41 10.81 7.87 -29.27
CA TYR A 41 11.33 8.58 -28.11
C TYR A 41 12.48 7.77 -27.52
N LYS A 42 13.58 7.71 -28.27
CA LYS A 42 14.88 7.32 -27.73
C LYS A 42 15.30 8.46 -26.82
N GLY A 43 14.98 8.36 -25.53
CA GLY A 43 15.77 9.08 -24.53
C GLY A 43 17.25 8.75 -24.80
N PRO A 44 18.16 9.73 -24.75
CA PRO A 44 19.54 9.49 -25.11
C PRO A 44 20.09 8.37 -24.20
N ASN A 45 20.54 7.26 -24.80
CA ASN A 45 21.26 6.13 -24.19
C ASN A 45 20.50 4.83 -23.80
N LYS A 46 19.26 4.55 -24.26
CA LYS A 46 18.64 3.22 -24.03
C LYS A 46 18.68 2.31 -25.27
N THR A 47 19.61 1.36 -25.30
CA THR A 47 19.68 0.23 -26.24
C THR A 47 18.77 -0.92 -25.81
N ILE A 48 18.33 -1.75 -26.76
CA ILE A 48 17.44 -2.91 -26.52
C ILE A 48 18.08 -3.92 -25.55
N GLU A 49 19.40 -4.14 -25.66
CA GLU A 49 20.16 -5.02 -24.76
C GLU A 49 20.11 -4.60 -23.27
N ASN A 50 20.02 -3.29 -22.99
CA ASN A 50 19.90 -2.79 -21.62
C ASN A 50 18.53 -3.10 -20.99
N LEU A 51 17.49 -3.28 -21.80
CA LEU A 51 16.15 -3.62 -21.30
C LEU A 51 16.05 -5.11 -20.93
N ASP A 52 16.67 -5.98 -21.71
CA ASP A 52 16.71 -7.42 -21.45
C ASP A 52 17.55 -7.73 -20.19
N GLY A 53 18.69 -7.05 -20.01
CA GLY A 53 19.51 -7.18 -18.80
C GLY A 53 18.80 -6.70 -17.52
N GLN A 54 18.07 -5.58 -17.59
CA GLN A 54 17.27 -5.10 -16.46
C GLN A 54 16.15 -6.09 -16.10
N GLN A 55 15.47 -6.64 -17.11
CA GLN A 55 14.42 -7.64 -16.90
C GLN A 55 14.97 -8.88 -16.19
N LEU A 56 16.12 -9.41 -16.63
CA LEU A 56 16.76 -10.57 -16.01
C LEU A 56 17.14 -10.30 -14.55
N ALA A 57 17.69 -9.11 -14.25
CA ALA A 57 18.02 -8.72 -12.87
C ALA A 57 16.79 -8.62 -11.97
N MET A 58 15.66 -8.14 -12.51
CA MET A 58 14.40 -8.08 -11.79
C MET A 58 13.81 -9.47 -11.53
N GLU A 59 13.87 -10.36 -12.51
CA GLU A 59 13.43 -11.75 -12.35
C GLU A 59 14.29 -12.51 -11.35
N ASP A 60 15.60 -12.33 -11.40
CA ASP A 60 16.53 -12.86 -10.39
C ASP A 60 16.22 -12.33 -8.98
N THR A 61 15.94 -11.03 -8.85
CA THR A 61 15.55 -10.44 -7.56
C THR A 61 14.21 -10.98 -7.06
N ALA A 62 13.22 -11.12 -7.95
CA ALA A 62 11.93 -11.73 -7.61
C ALA A 62 12.11 -13.18 -7.14
N ASN A 63 12.94 -13.96 -7.82
CA ASN A 63 13.27 -15.34 -7.42
C ASN A 63 13.95 -15.37 -6.04
N LYS A 64 14.93 -14.48 -5.78
CA LYS A 64 15.58 -14.32 -4.47
C LYS A 64 14.62 -13.93 -3.34
N LEU A 65 13.51 -13.28 -3.67
CA LEU A 65 12.42 -12.94 -2.75
C LEU A 65 11.36 -14.06 -2.64
N CYS A 66 11.55 -15.16 -3.37
CA CYS A 66 10.59 -16.26 -3.51
C CYS A 66 9.22 -15.81 -4.04
N TRP A 67 9.21 -14.77 -4.88
CA TRP A 67 8.00 -14.33 -5.56
C TRP A 67 7.67 -15.26 -6.72
N GLU A 68 6.39 -15.55 -6.87
CA GLU A 68 5.90 -16.39 -7.95
C GLU A 68 5.41 -15.53 -9.12
N LYS A 69 5.90 -15.77 -10.33
CA LYS A 69 5.39 -15.12 -11.53
C LYS A 69 4.06 -15.78 -11.94
N VAL A 70 2.93 -15.14 -11.61
CA VAL A 70 1.57 -15.68 -11.84
C VAL A 70 1.01 -15.38 -13.22
N SER A 71 1.52 -14.36 -13.91
CA SER A 71 1.12 -14.03 -15.27
C SER A 71 2.24 -13.29 -15.99
N ASP A 72 2.42 -13.62 -17.26
CA ASP A 72 3.32 -12.90 -18.17
C ASP A 72 2.66 -12.79 -19.54
N LYS A 73 2.00 -11.65 -19.80
CA LYS A 73 1.19 -11.45 -21.01
C LYS A 73 1.51 -10.12 -21.66
N GLY A 74 2.04 -10.20 -22.88
CA GLY A 74 2.39 -9.02 -23.67
C GLY A 74 3.43 -8.17 -22.94
N THR A 75 3.02 -6.97 -22.54
CA THR A 75 3.89 -6.03 -21.80
C THR A 75 3.69 -6.09 -20.30
N VAL A 76 2.77 -6.91 -19.78
CA VAL A 76 2.41 -6.92 -18.37
C VAL A 76 2.85 -8.23 -17.73
N SER A 77 3.62 -8.10 -16.66
CA SER A 77 4.04 -9.22 -15.82
C SER A 77 3.51 -9.01 -14.41
N VAL A 78 3.04 -10.09 -13.80
CA VAL A 78 2.44 -10.09 -12.48
C VAL A 78 3.15 -11.11 -11.61
N TRP A 79 3.63 -10.65 -10.46
CA TRP A 79 4.23 -11.49 -9.43
C TRP A 79 3.37 -11.51 -8.19
N ARG A 80 3.46 -12.59 -7.44
CA ARG A 80 2.78 -12.79 -6.15
C ARG A 80 3.83 -13.00 -5.07
N LYS A 81 3.75 -12.18 -4.02
CA LYS A 81 4.56 -12.33 -2.80
C LYS A 81 4.15 -13.60 -2.05
N PRO A 82 5.09 -14.38 -1.47
CA PRO A 82 4.76 -15.57 -0.69
C PRO A 82 3.83 -15.25 0.49
N ILE A 83 3.07 -16.26 0.91
CA ILE A 83 2.11 -16.14 2.03
C ILE A 83 2.81 -16.12 3.40
N ASN A 84 4.01 -16.69 3.49
CA ASN A 84 4.87 -16.70 4.67
C ASN A 84 6.32 -17.02 4.26
N HIS A 85 7.25 -16.99 5.21
CA HIS A 85 8.66 -17.28 4.96
C HIS A 85 9.04 -18.76 5.10
N LEU A 86 8.14 -19.69 5.44
CA LEU A 86 8.51 -21.08 5.76
C LEU A 86 9.14 -21.82 4.58
N HIS A 87 8.52 -21.73 3.39
CA HIS A 87 9.08 -22.32 2.16
C HIS A 87 10.35 -21.58 1.73
N CYS A 88 10.27 -20.24 1.70
CA CYS A 88 11.37 -19.41 1.23
C CYS A 88 12.64 -19.51 2.10
N ALA A 89 12.50 -19.77 3.40
CA ALA A 89 13.64 -19.93 4.31
C ALA A 89 14.49 -21.16 3.97
N GLN A 90 13.88 -22.22 3.42
CA GLN A 90 14.60 -23.42 3.00
C GLN A 90 15.45 -23.17 1.75
N GLU A 91 14.97 -22.31 0.86
CA GLU A 91 15.63 -22.00 -0.42
C GLU A 91 16.56 -20.78 -0.33
N ALA A 92 16.49 -19.99 0.74
CA ALA A 92 17.17 -18.71 0.86
C ALA A 92 18.69 -18.79 0.70
N GLU A 93 19.32 -19.84 1.23
CA GLU A 93 20.77 -20.05 1.11
C GLU A 93 21.16 -20.40 -0.33
N PHE A 94 20.39 -21.28 -0.97
CA PHE A 94 20.60 -21.69 -2.36
C PHE A 94 20.42 -20.51 -3.33
N LEU A 95 19.38 -19.70 -3.12
CA LEU A 95 19.04 -18.55 -3.95
C LEU A 95 19.95 -17.33 -3.67
N ARG A 96 20.80 -17.38 -2.63
CA ARG A 96 21.57 -16.23 -2.13
C ARG A 96 20.66 -15.02 -1.85
N SER A 97 19.53 -15.29 -1.20
CA SER A 97 18.56 -14.27 -0.83
C SER A 97 19.17 -13.21 0.09
N PRO A 98 18.75 -11.93 0.01
CA PRO A 98 19.22 -10.90 0.92
C PRO A 98 18.91 -11.27 2.39
N PRO A 99 19.76 -10.84 3.34
CA PRO A 99 19.58 -11.15 4.75
C PRO A 99 18.28 -10.55 5.27
N LEU A 100 17.77 -11.06 6.39
CA LEU A 100 16.62 -10.46 7.06
C LEU A 100 17.03 -9.15 7.75
N CYS A 101 16.16 -8.15 7.69
CA CYS A 101 16.38 -6.88 8.37
C CYS A 101 16.47 -7.08 9.90
N THR A 102 17.29 -6.23 10.53
CA THR A 102 17.51 -6.19 11.98
C THR A 102 16.68 -5.11 12.68
N GLU A 103 16.16 -4.12 11.95
CA GLU A 103 15.29 -3.08 12.50
C GLU A 103 13.89 -3.61 12.86
N ASP A 104 13.27 -3.00 13.88
CA ASP A 104 12.16 -3.60 14.63
C ASP A 104 10.76 -3.31 14.05
N ASP A 105 10.55 -2.19 13.34
CA ASP A 105 9.21 -1.83 12.85
C ASP A 105 9.13 -1.77 11.31
N PRO A 106 8.55 -2.79 10.65
CA PRO A 106 8.37 -2.80 9.20
C PRO A 106 7.33 -1.80 8.69
N ASP A 107 6.49 -1.21 9.57
CA ASP A 107 5.45 -0.25 9.17
C ASP A 107 5.94 1.22 9.28
N SER A 108 7.14 1.44 9.80
CA SER A 108 7.82 2.74 9.80
C SER A 108 8.21 3.14 8.37
N ALA A 109 7.92 4.39 7.98
CA ALA A 109 8.16 4.85 6.60
C ALA A 109 8.55 6.33 6.47
N TRP A 110 8.35 7.16 7.50
CA TRP A 110 8.73 8.57 7.46
C TRP A 110 10.17 8.74 7.94
N TYR A 111 11.04 9.35 7.13
CA TYR A 111 12.50 9.48 7.41
C TYR A 111 13.23 8.17 7.71
N VAL A 112 12.77 7.04 7.16
CA VAL A 112 13.43 5.74 7.26
C VAL A 112 14.26 5.49 6.01
N ASN A 113 15.53 5.10 6.19
CA ASN A 113 16.38 4.73 5.08
C ASN A 113 16.01 3.34 4.55
N ILE A 114 15.90 3.22 3.23
CA ILE A 114 15.71 1.91 2.59
C ILE A 114 16.99 1.08 2.77
N SER A 115 16.83 -0.18 3.15
CA SER A 115 17.93 -1.11 3.44
C SER A 115 17.95 -2.29 2.47
N MET A 116 19.15 -2.81 2.16
CA MET A 116 19.33 -4.00 1.32
C MET A 116 19.08 -5.30 2.11
N CYS A 117 17.90 -5.43 2.70
CA CYS A 117 17.49 -6.61 3.45
C CYS A 117 16.02 -6.95 3.20
N ARG A 118 15.62 -8.19 3.52
CA ARG A 118 14.24 -8.66 3.43
C ARG A 118 13.50 -8.43 4.74
N THR A 119 12.29 -7.88 4.65
CA THR A 119 11.44 -7.66 5.81
C THR A 119 10.95 -8.98 6.41
N ARG A 120 10.97 -9.07 7.73
CA ARG A 120 10.44 -10.24 8.45
C ARG A 120 8.92 -10.22 8.42
N LEU A 121 8.33 -11.28 7.87
CA LEU A 121 6.90 -11.53 8.00
C LEU A 121 6.59 -12.10 9.40
N PRO A 122 5.39 -11.85 9.95
CA PRO A 122 4.93 -12.50 11.17
C PRO A 122 5.09 -14.02 11.08
N ARG A 123 5.52 -14.64 12.18
CA ARG A 123 5.70 -16.10 12.24
C ARG A 123 4.35 -16.80 12.12
N VAL A 124 4.35 -17.92 11.43
CA VAL A 124 3.21 -18.82 11.30
C VAL A 124 3.64 -20.24 11.64
N GLU A 125 2.67 -21.08 12.04
CA GLU A 125 2.95 -22.47 12.42
C GLU A 125 2.86 -23.41 11.22
N LEU A 126 1.87 -23.21 10.35
CA LEU A 126 1.63 -24.08 9.20
C LEU A 126 2.07 -23.42 7.89
N VAL A 127 2.51 -24.25 6.94
CA VAL A 127 2.94 -23.81 5.60
C VAL A 127 1.82 -23.08 4.85
N GLY A 128 0.56 -23.45 5.08
CA GLY A 128 -0.61 -22.84 4.44
C GLY A 128 -1.09 -21.53 5.08
N ASP A 129 -0.52 -21.13 6.21
CA ASP A 129 -0.98 -19.95 6.95
C ASP A 129 -0.47 -18.65 6.30
N ILE A 130 -1.32 -17.63 6.32
CA ILE A 130 -0.97 -16.29 5.82
C ILE A 130 -0.36 -15.50 6.98
N ALA A 131 0.87 -15.06 6.82
CA ALA A 131 1.54 -14.21 7.80
C ALA A 131 0.76 -12.89 8.00
N GLY A 132 0.52 -12.51 9.26
CA GLY A 132 -0.33 -11.36 9.61
C GLY A 132 -1.84 -11.61 9.39
N GLY A 133 -2.25 -12.85 9.13
CA GLY A 133 -3.64 -13.26 9.07
C GLY A 133 -4.35 -13.01 7.72
N PRO A 134 -5.37 -13.83 7.42
CA PRO A 134 -6.17 -13.68 6.20
C PRO A 134 -7.00 -12.39 6.26
N VAL A 135 -7.19 -11.76 5.10
CA VAL A 135 -8.15 -10.65 4.95
C VAL A 135 -9.33 -11.09 4.11
N GLU A 136 -10.49 -10.51 4.40
CA GLU A 136 -11.69 -10.71 3.61
C GLU A 136 -11.49 -10.23 2.16
N LYS A 137 -12.33 -10.74 1.25
CA LYS A 137 -12.33 -10.27 -0.13
C LYS A 137 -12.93 -8.87 -0.23
N TRP A 138 -12.61 -8.16 -1.29
CA TRP A 138 -13.27 -6.91 -1.62
C TRP A 138 -14.71 -7.19 -2.11
N PRO A 139 -15.73 -6.40 -1.70
CA PRO A 139 -15.66 -5.22 -0.81
C PRO A 139 -15.84 -5.52 0.69
N GLN A 140 -16.02 -6.77 1.10
CA GLN A 140 -16.32 -7.15 2.49
C GLN A 140 -15.24 -6.68 3.48
N ARG A 141 -13.96 -6.72 3.09
CA ARG A 141 -12.85 -6.23 3.93
C ARG A 141 -12.93 -4.76 4.33
N LEU A 142 -13.73 -3.94 3.64
CA LEU A 142 -13.97 -2.57 4.08
C LEU A 142 -14.69 -2.50 5.43
N ALA A 143 -15.53 -3.48 5.76
CA ALA A 143 -16.27 -3.51 7.02
C ALA A 143 -15.72 -4.55 8.02
N ALA A 144 -15.00 -5.55 7.52
CA ALA A 144 -14.37 -6.56 8.35
C ALA A 144 -13.38 -5.95 9.35
N VAL A 145 -13.17 -6.62 10.47
CA VAL A 145 -12.14 -6.24 11.44
C VAL A 145 -10.78 -6.64 10.86
N PRO A 146 -9.83 -5.70 10.69
CA PRO A 146 -8.48 -6.01 10.22
C PRO A 146 -7.76 -7.01 11.15
N PRO A 147 -7.01 -7.99 10.63
CA PRO A 147 -6.25 -8.95 11.43
C PRO A 147 -5.37 -8.32 12.50
N ARG A 148 -4.67 -7.22 12.20
CA ARG A 148 -3.80 -6.56 13.20
C ARG A 148 -4.56 -6.02 14.41
N ILE A 149 -5.84 -5.64 14.24
CA ILE A 149 -6.71 -5.23 15.34
C ILE A 149 -7.20 -6.48 16.10
N ALA A 150 -7.59 -7.53 15.37
CA ALA A 150 -8.04 -8.78 15.97
C ALA A 150 -6.95 -9.44 16.83
N ASN A 151 -5.71 -9.40 16.35
CA ASN A 151 -4.52 -9.94 17.00
C ASN A 151 -3.93 -9.02 18.08
N ARG A 152 -4.47 -7.81 18.25
CA ARG A 152 -3.99 -6.78 19.20
C ARG A 152 -2.52 -6.38 18.97
N GLU A 153 -2.12 -6.32 17.70
CA GLU A 153 -0.77 -5.93 17.29
C GLU A 153 -0.53 -4.43 17.48
N ILE A 154 -1.58 -3.60 17.43
CA ILE A 154 -1.49 -2.16 17.67
C ILE A 154 -2.00 -1.84 19.08
N LYS A 155 -1.11 -1.26 19.91
CA LYS A 155 -1.46 -0.78 21.26
C LYS A 155 -2.56 0.28 21.19
N GLY A 156 -3.49 0.25 22.14
CA GLY A 156 -4.57 1.24 22.24
C GLY A 156 -5.76 1.03 21.28
N MET A 157 -5.66 0.11 20.31
CA MET A 157 -6.74 -0.15 19.36
C MET A 157 -7.54 -1.41 19.73
N SER A 158 -8.84 -1.24 19.95
CA SER A 158 -9.76 -2.34 20.23
C SER A 158 -10.74 -2.59 19.09
N ILE A 159 -11.26 -3.80 19.00
CA ILE A 159 -12.32 -4.16 18.05
C ILE A 159 -13.55 -3.28 18.25
N GLN A 160 -13.87 -2.93 19.50
CA GLN A 160 -14.99 -2.04 19.84
C GLN A 160 -14.75 -0.63 19.31
N ALA A 161 -13.54 -0.07 19.51
CA ALA A 161 -13.19 1.26 19.01
C ALA A 161 -13.29 1.32 17.48
N TYR A 162 -12.77 0.31 16.77
CA TYR A 162 -12.87 0.19 15.31
C TYR A 162 -14.33 0.18 14.83
N LYS A 163 -15.17 -0.69 15.42
CA LYS A 163 -16.59 -0.80 15.05
C LYS A 163 -17.35 0.48 15.35
N HIS A 164 -17.06 1.11 16.48
CA HIS A 164 -17.68 2.36 16.90
C HIS A 164 -17.32 3.50 15.93
N ASP A 165 -16.05 3.69 15.62
CA ASP A 165 -15.57 4.68 14.64
C ASP A 165 -16.23 4.46 13.28
N PHE A 166 -16.27 3.22 12.78
CA PHE A 166 -16.93 2.91 11.51
C PHE A 166 -18.43 3.26 11.51
N SER A 167 -19.12 3.02 12.63
CA SER A 167 -20.54 3.38 12.77
C SER A 167 -20.77 4.89 12.77
N ILE A 168 -19.89 5.66 13.42
CA ILE A 168 -19.94 7.12 13.44
C ILE A 168 -19.75 7.67 12.02
N TRP A 169 -18.75 7.17 11.29
CA TRP A 169 -18.44 7.67 9.95
C TRP A 169 -19.54 7.37 8.94
N LYS A 170 -20.21 6.21 9.04
CA LYS A 170 -21.41 5.95 8.22
C LYS A 170 -22.47 7.03 8.38
N ARG A 171 -22.80 7.38 9.64
CA ARG A 171 -23.81 8.40 9.94
C ARG A 171 -23.36 9.80 9.50
N ARG A 172 -22.08 10.14 9.67
CA ARG A 172 -21.53 11.43 9.23
C ARG A 172 -21.55 11.58 7.72
N VAL A 173 -21.16 10.54 6.99
CA VAL A 173 -21.15 10.53 5.52
C VAL A 173 -22.57 10.56 4.94
N GLU A 174 -23.55 9.95 5.61
CA GLU A 174 -24.97 10.14 5.28
C GLU A 174 -25.41 11.59 5.42
N LEU A 175 -25.03 12.24 6.53
CA LEU A 175 -25.30 13.66 6.74
C LEU A 175 -24.57 14.54 5.71
N TYR A 176 -23.32 14.25 5.37
CA TYR A 176 -22.61 14.98 4.31
C TYR A 176 -23.33 14.87 2.97
N GLY A 177 -23.91 13.71 2.66
CA GLY A 177 -24.74 13.52 1.47
C GLY A 177 -25.96 14.44 1.38
N THR A 178 -26.49 14.94 2.51
CA THR A 178 -27.63 15.88 2.49
C THR A 178 -27.21 17.31 2.16
N TYR A 179 -25.98 17.69 2.51
CA TYR A 179 -25.45 19.04 2.24
C TYR A 179 -24.71 19.12 0.90
N LEU A 180 -23.89 18.10 0.61
CA LEU A 180 -23.11 17.98 -0.62
C LEU A 180 -23.88 17.15 -1.63
N LYS A 181 -24.96 17.72 -2.17
CA LYS A 181 -25.88 17.05 -3.12
C LYS A 181 -25.13 16.40 -4.30
N ASP A 182 -24.02 17.02 -4.70
CA ASP A 182 -23.21 16.59 -5.84
C ASP A 182 -22.27 15.40 -5.56
N LEU A 183 -22.18 14.90 -4.32
CA LEU A 183 -21.45 13.66 -4.00
C LEU A 183 -21.95 12.47 -4.82
N SER A 184 -23.25 12.43 -5.14
CA SER A 184 -23.86 11.37 -5.94
C SER A 184 -23.72 11.60 -7.45
N HIS A 185 -23.44 12.83 -7.88
CA HIS A 185 -23.52 13.25 -9.29
C HIS A 185 -22.16 13.30 -10.01
N ARG A 186 -21.10 12.70 -9.44
CA ARG A 186 -19.72 12.64 -10.00
C ARG A 186 -19.03 14.00 -10.20
N SER A 187 -19.56 15.08 -9.60
CA SER A 187 -18.88 16.38 -9.58
C SER A 187 -17.62 16.32 -8.71
N TYR A 188 -17.67 15.54 -7.64
CA TYR A 188 -16.50 15.12 -6.89
C TYR A 188 -16.04 13.75 -7.37
N ARG A 189 -14.74 13.60 -7.61
CA ARG A 189 -14.13 12.33 -8.01
C ARG A 189 -12.98 11.97 -7.09
N ASN A 190 -12.21 12.99 -6.69
CA ASN A 190 -10.95 12.83 -5.99
C ASN A 190 -11.06 13.47 -4.61
N VAL A 191 -11.13 12.67 -3.56
CA VAL A 191 -11.23 13.16 -2.17
C VAL A 191 -9.93 12.88 -1.43
N MET A 192 -9.46 13.84 -0.65
CA MET A 192 -8.39 13.61 0.32
C MET A 192 -9.00 13.56 1.73
N ASP A 193 -8.68 12.52 2.48
CA ASP A 193 -8.91 12.47 3.92
C ASP A 193 -7.59 12.70 4.64
N MET A 194 -7.41 13.89 5.20
CA MET A 194 -6.14 14.35 5.75
C MET A 194 -5.77 13.70 7.09
N ASN A 195 -6.73 13.04 7.74
CA ASN A 195 -6.53 12.35 9.01
C ASN A 195 -7.42 11.10 9.06
N ALA A 196 -7.01 10.09 8.29
CA ALA A 196 -7.86 8.95 7.96
C ALA A 196 -8.16 8.02 9.15
N GLY A 197 -7.33 8.01 10.19
CA GLY A 197 -7.44 7.05 11.30
C GLY A 197 -7.60 5.63 10.76
N PHE A 198 -8.70 4.95 11.08
CA PHE A 198 -8.97 3.59 10.59
C PHE A 198 -9.40 3.49 9.11
N GLY A 199 -9.44 4.59 8.36
CA GLY A 199 -9.97 4.63 6.98
C GLY A 199 -11.49 4.50 6.91
N SER A 200 -12.20 4.74 8.02
CA SER A 200 -13.65 4.55 8.13
C SER A 200 -14.45 5.56 7.32
N PHE A 201 -13.95 6.79 7.17
CA PHE A 201 -14.53 7.79 6.28
C PHE A 201 -14.54 7.27 4.83
N ALA A 202 -13.38 6.85 4.31
CA ALA A 202 -13.29 6.29 2.96
C ALA A 202 -14.16 5.03 2.78
N ALA A 203 -14.20 4.14 3.78
CA ALA A 203 -15.07 2.97 3.74
C ALA A 203 -16.57 3.35 3.69
N ALA A 204 -16.98 4.41 4.40
CA ALA A 204 -18.34 4.92 4.35
C ALA A 204 -18.68 5.64 3.03
N MET A 205 -17.67 6.20 2.34
CA MET A 205 -17.82 6.84 1.04
C MET A 205 -17.98 5.87 -0.14
N LEU A 206 -17.84 4.55 0.08
CA LEU A 206 -17.91 3.50 -0.96
C LEU A 206 -19.16 3.61 -1.86
N LYS A 207 -20.29 4.06 -1.32
CA LYS A 207 -21.55 4.19 -2.06
C LYS A 207 -21.54 5.32 -3.09
N TYR A 208 -20.58 6.23 -2.99
CA TYR A 208 -20.41 7.34 -3.94
C TYR A 208 -19.33 7.01 -4.96
N PRO A 209 -19.43 7.55 -6.18
CA PRO A 209 -18.45 7.32 -7.25
C PRO A 209 -17.17 8.17 -7.07
N VAL A 210 -16.59 8.14 -5.87
CA VAL A 210 -15.37 8.87 -5.51
C VAL A 210 -14.27 7.88 -5.15
N TRP A 211 -13.02 8.31 -5.33
CA TRP A 211 -11.88 7.67 -4.67
C TRP A 211 -11.38 8.58 -3.55
N VAL A 212 -10.83 7.97 -2.50
CA VAL A 212 -10.34 8.67 -1.33
C VAL A 212 -8.85 8.36 -1.15
N MET A 213 -8.00 9.38 -1.16
CA MET A 213 -6.63 9.28 -0.65
C MET A 213 -6.70 9.37 0.88
N ASN A 214 -6.31 8.29 1.56
CA ASN A 214 -6.30 8.26 3.02
C ASN A 214 -4.92 8.69 3.52
N VAL A 215 -4.85 9.77 4.26
CA VAL A 215 -3.58 10.24 4.81
C VAL A 215 -3.54 9.99 6.30
N VAL A 216 -2.48 9.32 6.76
CA VAL A 216 -2.17 9.13 8.17
C VAL A 216 -1.09 10.16 8.54
N PRO A 217 -1.35 11.09 9.46
CA PRO A 217 -0.33 12.04 9.89
C PRO A 217 0.93 11.31 10.40
N ALA A 218 2.13 11.74 10.02
CA ALA A 218 3.37 11.10 10.48
C ALA A 218 3.65 11.34 11.98
N ASN A 219 3.04 12.40 12.52
CA ASN A 219 3.33 12.96 13.84
C ASN A 219 2.42 12.42 14.97
N ILE A 220 1.67 11.34 14.73
CA ILE A 220 0.84 10.66 15.74
C ILE A 220 1.51 9.39 16.25
N THR A 221 1.22 9.00 17.49
CA THR A 221 1.75 7.78 18.12
C THR A 221 1.24 6.50 17.47
N ASP A 222 0.03 6.57 16.91
CA ASP A 222 -0.74 5.42 16.49
C ASP A 222 -0.67 5.25 14.98
N ASN A 223 0.18 4.33 14.55
CA ASN A 223 0.30 3.96 13.15
C ASN A 223 -0.92 3.18 12.68
N THR A 224 -1.78 3.83 11.88
CA THR A 224 -3.01 3.25 11.33
C THR A 224 -2.90 2.91 9.84
N LEU A 225 -1.77 3.13 9.18
CA LEU A 225 -1.68 2.98 7.72
C LEU A 225 -1.87 1.52 7.28
N GLY A 226 -1.33 0.56 8.02
CA GLY A 226 -1.57 -0.84 7.70
C GLY A 226 -3.02 -1.29 7.90
N ILE A 227 -3.82 -0.61 8.74
CA ILE A 227 -5.27 -0.83 8.83
C ILE A 227 -5.94 -0.43 7.50
N ILE A 228 -5.57 0.73 6.95
CA ILE A 228 -6.08 1.24 5.67
C ILE A 228 -5.81 0.20 4.56
N TYR A 229 -4.59 -0.34 4.52
CA TYR A 229 -4.22 -1.37 3.54
C TYR A 229 -4.96 -2.70 3.74
N GLU A 230 -5.16 -3.16 4.98
CA GLU A 230 -5.94 -4.38 5.27
C GLU A 230 -7.41 -4.26 4.86
N ARG A 231 -7.98 -3.05 4.91
CA ARG A 231 -9.30 -2.74 4.37
C ARG A 231 -9.31 -2.62 2.84
N GLY A 232 -8.15 -2.59 2.20
CA GLY A 232 -8.02 -2.45 0.77
C GLY A 232 -8.12 -1.04 0.22
N LEU A 233 -7.93 -0.06 1.09
CA LEU A 233 -7.94 1.35 0.74
C LEU A 233 -6.51 1.78 0.36
N ILE A 234 -6.41 2.89 -0.37
CA ILE A 234 -5.12 3.51 -0.71
C ILE A 234 -4.83 4.57 0.35
N GLY A 235 -3.60 4.60 0.84
CA GLY A 235 -3.18 5.64 1.76
C GLY A 235 -1.69 5.93 1.74
N THR A 236 -1.30 6.96 2.48
CA THR A 236 0.08 7.43 2.63
C THR A 236 0.28 8.05 4.01
N TYR A 237 1.54 8.20 4.43
CA TYR A 237 1.88 9.14 5.50
C TYR A 237 2.04 10.55 4.96
N MET A 238 1.85 11.52 5.85
CA MET A 238 2.26 12.91 5.64
C MET A 238 2.51 13.63 6.96
N ASP A 239 3.56 14.44 7.05
CA ASP A 239 3.57 15.54 8.03
C ASP A 239 2.96 16.81 7.42
N TRP A 240 1.83 17.28 7.94
CA TRP A 240 1.20 18.51 7.44
C TRP A 240 2.00 19.80 7.71
N CYS A 241 3.11 19.73 8.46
CA CYS A 241 4.10 20.81 8.53
C CYS A 241 5.00 20.88 7.29
N GLU A 242 4.96 19.87 6.42
CA GLU A 242 5.71 19.80 5.17
C GLU A 242 4.79 19.94 3.94
N ALA A 243 5.39 20.21 2.77
CA ALA A 243 4.64 20.36 1.53
C ALA A 243 4.18 18.99 1.00
N PHE A 244 2.87 18.77 0.89
CA PHE A 244 2.32 17.55 0.28
C PHE A 244 2.56 17.57 -1.23
N SER A 245 3.39 16.66 -1.72
CA SER A 245 3.75 16.57 -3.14
C SER A 245 2.59 16.04 -3.99
N THR A 246 1.71 16.94 -4.41
CA THR A 246 0.59 16.67 -5.32
C THR A 246 0.49 17.74 -6.39
N TYR A 247 0.00 17.38 -7.57
CA TYR A 247 -0.26 18.36 -8.61
C TYR A 247 -1.39 19.32 -8.17
N PRO A 248 -1.35 20.61 -8.54
CA PRO A 248 -2.46 21.52 -8.26
C PRO A 248 -3.77 20.98 -8.85
N ARG A 249 -4.86 21.07 -8.09
CA ARG A 249 -6.20 20.56 -8.48
C ARG A 249 -6.29 19.02 -8.64
N THR A 250 -5.46 18.27 -7.90
CA THR A 250 -5.64 16.80 -7.81
C THR A 250 -6.90 16.42 -7.05
N TYR A 251 -7.32 17.19 -6.05
CA TYR A 251 -8.44 16.84 -5.17
C TYR A 251 -9.59 17.84 -5.29
N ASP A 252 -10.81 17.32 -5.44
CA ASP A 252 -12.04 18.10 -5.55
C ASP A 252 -12.64 18.43 -4.17
N LEU A 253 -12.33 17.58 -3.17
CA LEU A 253 -12.79 17.74 -1.79
C LEU A 253 -11.68 17.35 -0.82
N ILE A 254 -11.49 18.18 0.20
CA ILE A 254 -10.56 17.93 1.30
C ILE A 254 -11.39 17.73 2.58
N HIS A 255 -11.20 16.58 3.21
CA HIS A 255 -11.77 16.25 4.51
C HIS A 255 -10.66 16.33 5.56
N ALA A 256 -10.82 17.24 6.54
CA ALA A 256 -9.79 17.59 7.51
C ALA A 256 -10.27 17.46 8.97
N ASN A 257 -11.00 16.38 9.28
CA ASN A 257 -11.54 16.16 10.62
C ASN A 257 -10.43 16.01 11.66
N GLY A 258 -10.42 16.91 12.66
CA GLY A 258 -9.47 16.88 13.78
C GLY A 258 -8.02 17.20 13.40
N VAL A 259 -7.73 17.61 12.17
CA VAL A 259 -6.36 17.91 11.72
C VAL A 259 -5.75 19.03 12.55
N PHE A 260 -6.44 20.16 12.72
CA PHE A 260 -5.90 21.29 13.49
C PHE A 260 -5.61 20.94 14.95
N SER A 261 -6.40 20.05 15.56
CA SER A 261 -6.18 19.59 16.93
C SER A 261 -4.86 18.82 17.11
N LEU A 262 -4.26 18.31 16.03
CA LEU A 262 -2.95 17.65 16.08
C LEU A 262 -1.78 18.64 16.22
N TYR A 263 -2.04 19.93 15.96
CA TYR A 263 -1.01 20.97 15.82
C TYR A 263 -1.26 22.20 16.72
N ILE A 264 -2.32 22.21 17.54
CA ILE A 264 -2.66 23.37 18.39
C ILE A 264 -1.58 23.68 19.44
N ASP A 265 -0.80 22.69 19.87
CA ASP A 265 0.22 22.82 20.93
C ASP A 265 1.65 22.47 20.44
N LYS A 266 1.93 22.61 19.13
CA LYS A 266 3.24 22.33 18.53
C LYS A 266 3.94 23.58 18.00
#